data_AF-W0FM63-F1
#
_entry.id   AF-W0FM63-F1
#
_cell.length_a   1.000
_cell.length_b   1.000
_cell.length_c   1.000
_cell.angle_alpha   90.00
_cell.angle_beta   90.00
_cell.angle_gamma   90.00
#
_symmetry.space_group_name_H-M   'P 1'
#
loop_
_entity.id
_entity.type
_entity.pdbx_description
1 polymer ?
#
loop_
_entity_poly.entity_id
_entity_poly.type
_entity_poly.pdbx_seq_one_letter_code
_entity_poly.pdbx_strand_id
1 'polypeptide(L)'
;MKKILLLMCSLLTFVQVSAVTKDFGKGKLTITPMARNAVRIQFSEDGNVQTNLPDWLYVKHETEGKSDLKVKVDNKRQTVTIRNKSGKMVFRATRHQLISGEATLAFESPKDECLFGLGQFQDGYSNVRGLTRRLTQVNTQISLPMLLSSKGYGVLWNNYGLVDYNPADNSVKLNRLSEVGTSEVVNVTSTEGGRQEVRQRNIFEGTIDINEAGDYSLLLDVGQKMARRHNLTIDGKTVIEMQNMWLPPTASAIVHLEAGKHTLRAELSRGDSPTLFYPET
;
A
#
# COMPACT_ATOMS: atom_id res chain seq x y z
N MET A 1 69.59 14.69 7.64
CA MET A 1 68.88 14.13 6.47
C MET A 1 67.63 13.38 6.94
N LYS A 2 66.44 13.96 6.74
CA LYS A 2 65.15 13.34 7.09
C LYS A 2 64.82 12.24 6.08
N LYS A 3 64.63 11.00 6.52
CA LYS A 3 63.98 9.96 5.70
C LYS A 3 62.47 10.10 5.89
N ILE A 4 61.79 10.68 4.90
CA ILE A 4 60.34 10.69 4.80
C ILE A 4 59.92 9.29 4.34
N LEU A 5 59.28 8.54 5.25
CA LEU A 5 58.63 7.28 4.92
C LEU A 5 57.30 7.64 4.24
N LEU A 6 57.25 7.51 2.91
CA LEU A 6 56.02 7.66 2.14
C LEU A 6 55.12 6.47 2.48
N LEU A 7 54.10 6.68 3.31
CA LEU A 7 53.03 5.74 3.54
C LEU A 7 52.18 5.68 2.26
N MET A 8 52.39 4.66 1.41
CA MET A 8 51.45 4.37 0.32
C MET A 8 50.13 3.93 0.96
N CYS A 9 49.22 4.89 1.10
CA CYS A 9 47.82 4.62 1.38
C CYS A 9 47.26 3.94 0.13
N SER A 10 47.15 2.60 0.16
CA SER A 10 46.45 1.86 -0.88
C SER A 10 45.00 2.33 -0.87
N LEU A 11 44.66 3.19 -1.84
CA LEU A 11 43.29 3.54 -2.15
C LEU A 11 42.58 2.22 -2.44
N LEU A 12 41.78 1.72 -1.49
CA LEU A 12 40.86 0.63 -1.74
C LEU A 12 39.89 1.14 -2.80
N THR A 13 40.18 0.83 -4.06
CA THR A 13 39.23 0.96 -5.15
C THR A 13 38.08 0.02 -4.80
N PHE A 14 36.97 0.61 -4.34
CA PHE A 14 35.72 -0.11 -4.25
C PHE A 14 35.40 -0.61 -5.66
N VAL A 15 35.63 -1.90 -5.90
CA VAL A 15 35.13 -2.57 -7.09
C VAL A 15 33.61 -2.56 -6.94
N GLN A 16 32.97 -1.60 -7.59
CA GLN A 16 31.53 -1.54 -7.72
C GLN A 16 31.13 -2.78 -8.51
N VAL A 17 30.58 -3.79 -7.84
CA VAL A 17 29.90 -4.88 -8.56
C VAL A 17 28.75 -4.21 -9.28
N SER A 18 28.91 -4.13 -10.60
CA SER A 18 27.99 -3.45 -11.50
C SER A 18 26.61 -4.11 -11.44
N ALA A 19 25.59 -3.29 -11.68
CA ALA A 19 24.24 -3.80 -11.86
C ALA A 19 24.22 -4.91 -12.92
N VAL A 20 23.48 -5.99 -12.65
CA VAL A 20 23.32 -7.10 -13.58
C VAL A 20 21.95 -7.03 -14.22
N THR A 21 21.90 -6.95 -15.53
CA THR A 21 20.65 -6.97 -16.30
C THR A 21 20.42 -8.36 -16.88
N LYS A 22 19.19 -8.87 -16.76
CA LYS A 22 18.76 -10.17 -17.29
C LYS A 22 17.47 -10.02 -18.09
N ASP A 23 17.29 -10.84 -19.10
CA ASP A 23 16.01 -10.93 -19.81
C ASP A 23 14.90 -11.41 -18.87
N PHE A 24 13.71 -10.83 -19.01
CA PHE A 24 12.59 -11.07 -18.14
C PHE A 24 11.23 -10.89 -18.86
N GLY A 25 10.71 -11.98 -19.41
CA GLY A 25 9.55 -11.97 -20.29
C GLY A 25 9.82 -11.14 -21.54
N LYS A 26 8.98 -10.13 -21.77
CA LYS A 26 9.13 -9.16 -22.88
C LYS A 26 10.10 -8.02 -22.58
N GLY A 27 10.53 -7.87 -21.33
CA GLY A 27 11.41 -6.78 -20.89
C GLY A 27 12.72 -7.30 -20.28
N LYS A 28 13.35 -6.43 -19.49
CA LYS A 28 14.58 -6.71 -18.76
C LYS A 28 14.44 -6.38 -17.28
N LEU A 29 15.18 -7.11 -16.47
CA LEU A 29 15.28 -6.91 -15.03
C LEU A 29 16.73 -6.54 -14.68
N THR A 30 16.91 -5.34 -14.14
CA THR A 30 18.19 -4.83 -13.64
C THR A 30 18.28 -5.01 -12.13
N ILE A 31 19.36 -5.64 -11.67
CA ILE A 31 19.61 -6.02 -10.28
C ILE A 31 20.84 -5.28 -9.80
N THR A 32 20.67 -4.38 -8.83
CA THR A 32 21.76 -3.55 -8.31
C THR A 32 21.96 -3.83 -6.82
N PRO A 33 23.11 -4.38 -6.41
CA PRO A 33 23.52 -4.41 -5.02
C PRO A 33 23.57 -2.99 -4.45
N MET A 34 22.89 -2.74 -3.35
CA MET A 34 22.88 -1.41 -2.70
C MET A 34 23.72 -1.42 -1.42
N ALA A 35 23.60 -2.50 -0.64
CA ALA A 35 24.35 -2.79 0.58
C ALA A 35 24.48 -4.31 0.76
N ARG A 36 25.25 -4.77 1.76
CA ARG A 36 25.32 -6.20 2.11
C ARG A 36 23.95 -6.89 2.18
N ASN A 37 22.96 -6.24 2.79
CA ASN A 37 21.62 -6.80 3.00
C ASN A 37 20.53 -6.14 2.14
N ALA A 38 20.89 -5.36 1.12
CA ALA A 38 19.93 -4.64 0.29
C ALA A 38 20.24 -4.79 -1.21
N VAL A 39 19.19 -5.07 -1.98
CA VAL A 39 19.25 -5.16 -3.44
C VAL A 39 18.10 -4.37 -4.05
N ARG A 40 18.39 -3.60 -5.10
CA ARG A 40 17.40 -2.90 -5.91
C ARG A 40 17.07 -3.75 -7.13
N ILE A 41 15.78 -3.89 -7.41
CA ILE A 41 15.24 -4.60 -8.58
C ILE A 41 14.46 -3.58 -9.41
N GLN A 42 14.78 -3.47 -10.70
CA GLN A 42 14.10 -2.58 -11.63
C GLN A 42 13.68 -3.35 -12.87
N PHE A 43 12.40 -3.30 -13.21
CA PHE A 43 11.85 -3.86 -14.44
C PHE A 43 11.67 -2.75 -15.48
N SER A 44 12.00 -3.03 -16.73
CA SER A 44 11.81 -2.13 -17.87
C SER A 44 11.45 -2.95 -19.12
N GLU A 45 10.51 -2.46 -19.94
CA GLU A 45 10.12 -3.14 -21.18
C GLU A 45 11.16 -2.94 -22.31
N ASP A 46 11.75 -1.75 -22.42
CA ASP A 46 12.73 -1.39 -23.45
C ASP A 46 14.19 -1.66 -23.02
N GLY A 47 14.39 -2.07 -21.76
CA GLY A 47 15.69 -2.28 -21.16
C GLY A 47 16.37 -1.01 -20.65
N ASN A 48 15.77 0.17 -20.88
CA ASN A 48 16.25 1.41 -20.32
C ASN A 48 15.68 1.59 -18.92
N VAL A 49 16.58 1.72 -17.95
CA VAL A 49 16.21 1.96 -16.56
C VAL A 49 16.72 3.34 -16.18
N GLN A 50 15.81 4.24 -15.83
CA GLN A 50 16.19 5.52 -15.24
C GLN A 50 16.81 5.25 -13.86
N THR A 51 18.11 5.51 -13.72
CA THR A 51 18.83 5.35 -12.46
C THR A 51 18.75 6.60 -11.59
N ASN A 52 18.52 7.75 -12.22
CA ASN A 52 18.47 9.05 -11.55
C ASN A 52 17.01 9.43 -11.32
N LEU A 53 16.55 9.20 -10.09
CA LEU A 53 15.31 9.81 -9.59
C LEU A 53 15.58 11.26 -9.22
N PRO A 54 14.57 12.14 -9.24
CA PRO A 54 14.74 13.46 -8.64
C PRO A 54 15.11 13.27 -7.16
N ASP A 55 16.23 13.86 -6.77
CA ASP A 55 16.68 13.92 -5.39
C ASP A 55 16.00 15.12 -4.74
N TRP A 56 15.07 14.87 -3.80
CA TRP A 56 14.34 15.93 -3.10
C TRP A 56 15.09 16.39 -1.83
N LEU A 57 16.21 15.73 -1.50
CA LEU A 57 17.11 15.97 -0.37
C LEU A 57 18.57 15.77 -0.82
N TYR A 58 19.54 16.21 -0.02
CA TYR A 58 20.97 15.95 -0.26
C TYR A 58 21.30 14.46 -0.13
N VAL A 59 21.27 13.73 -1.24
CA VAL A 59 21.57 12.29 -1.27
C VAL A 59 22.97 12.05 -1.85
N LYS A 60 23.76 11.24 -1.14
CA LYS A 60 24.98 10.62 -1.72
C LYS A 60 24.60 9.23 -2.25
N HIS A 61 24.88 8.99 -3.52
CA HIS A 61 24.63 7.70 -4.18
C HIS A 61 25.81 6.75 -4.00
N GLU A 62 26.10 6.39 -2.76
CA GLU A 62 27.11 5.38 -2.44
C GLU A 62 26.46 3.99 -2.50
N THR A 63 27.10 3.04 -3.18
CA THR A 63 26.68 1.63 -3.21
C THR A 63 27.80 0.77 -2.70
N GLU A 64 27.47 -0.27 -1.92
CA GLU A 64 28.45 -1.31 -1.61
C GLU A 64 28.46 -2.33 -2.74
N GLY A 65 29.62 -2.57 -3.36
CA GLY A 65 29.79 -3.65 -4.35
C GLY A 65 29.64 -5.07 -3.77
N LYS A 66 29.37 -5.24 -2.47
CA LYS A 66 29.27 -6.54 -1.83
C LYS A 66 27.85 -6.79 -1.34
N SER A 67 27.24 -7.88 -1.80
CA SER A 67 25.94 -8.36 -1.31
C SER A 67 26.07 -9.72 -0.63
N ASP A 68 25.46 -9.84 0.55
CA ASP A 68 25.20 -11.10 1.23
C ASP A 68 23.91 -11.77 0.71
N LEU A 69 23.17 -11.12 -0.20
CA LEU A 69 21.96 -11.63 -0.82
C LEU A 69 22.27 -12.35 -2.15
N LYS A 70 21.54 -13.43 -2.42
CA LYS A 70 21.56 -14.13 -3.70
C LYS A 70 20.23 -13.97 -4.42
N VAL A 71 20.25 -13.36 -5.60
CA VAL A 71 19.07 -13.15 -6.44
C VAL A 71 19.03 -14.17 -7.58
N LYS A 72 17.96 -14.97 -7.63
CA LYS A 72 17.66 -15.87 -8.75
C LYS A 72 16.52 -15.29 -9.57
N VAL A 73 16.74 -15.18 -10.87
CA VAL A 73 15.72 -14.77 -11.86
C VAL A 73 15.33 -15.98 -12.68
N ASP A 74 14.04 -16.29 -12.73
CA ASP A 74 13.46 -17.27 -13.65
C ASP A 74 12.73 -16.50 -14.74
N ASN A 75 13.35 -16.38 -15.92
CA ASN A 75 12.80 -15.66 -17.07
C ASN A 75 11.47 -16.28 -17.55
N LYS A 76 11.41 -17.62 -17.61
CA LYS A 76 10.22 -18.33 -18.14
C LYS A 76 9.00 -18.15 -17.25
N ARG A 77 9.20 -18.23 -15.93
CA ARG A 77 8.12 -18.05 -14.95
C ARG A 77 7.93 -16.59 -14.53
N GLN A 78 8.77 -15.67 -15.00
CA GLN A 78 8.82 -14.27 -14.58
C GLN A 78 8.81 -14.12 -13.05
N THR A 79 9.65 -14.91 -12.36
CA THR A 79 9.78 -14.84 -10.90
C THR A 79 11.18 -14.44 -10.46
N VAL A 80 11.24 -13.72 -9.34
CA VAL A 80 12.48 -13.31 -8.69
C VAL A 80 12.51 -13.88 -7.29
N THR A 81 13.54 -14.62 -6.95
CA THR A 81 13.73 -15.21 -5.62
C THR A 81 14.99 -14.66 -4.97
N ILE A 82 14.86 -14.14 -3.76
CA ILE A 82 15.97 -13.63 -2.96
C ILE A 82 16.23 -14.58 -1.80
N ARG A 83 17.49 -14.98 -1.65
CA ARG A 83 18.00 -15.75 -0.52
C ARG A 83 18.97 -14.91 0.29
N ASN A 84 18.95 -15.10 1.61
CA ASN A 84 19.92 -14.48 2.51
C ASN A 84 21.28 -15.22 2.47
N LYS A 85 22.22 -14.77 3.31
CA LYS A 85 23.56 -15.35 3.43
C LYS A 85 23.58 -16.85 3.74
N SER A 86 22.63 -17.34 4.53
CA SER A 86 22.53 -18.76 4.89
C SER A 86 21.87 -19.61 3.80
N GLY A 87 21.40 -19.00 2.70
CA GLY A 87 20.71 -19.68 1.61
C GLY A 87 19.20 -19.85 1.82
N LYS A 88 18.65 -19.37 2.94
CA LYS A 88 17.20 -19.37 3.20
C LYS A 88 16.50 -18.40 2.24
N MET A 89 15.42 -18.84 1.60
CA MET A 89 14.55 -17.96 0.82
C MET A 89 13.84 -16.98 1.76
N VAL A 90 13.97 -15.69 1.48
CA VAL A 90 13.33 -14.63 2.28
C VAL A 90 12.27 -13.87 1.49
N PHE A 91 12.35 -13.83 0.16
CA PHE A 91 11.39 -13.11 -0.67
C PHE A 91 11.24 -13.79 -2.04
N ARG A 92 10.00 -13.87 -2.53
CA ARG A 92 9.69 -14.37 -3.87
C ARG A 92 8.64 -13.48 -4.53
N ALA A 93 9.05 -12.72 -5.54
CA ALA A 93 8.12 -11.99 -6.40
C ALA A 93 7.61 -12.89 -7.54
N THR A 94 6.31 -12.82 -7.79
CA THR A 94 5.56 -13.68 -8.71
C THR A 94 4.95 -12.90 -9.88
N ARG A 95 4.86 -11.58 -9.78
CA ARG A 95 4.34 -10.72 -10.86
C ARG A 95 5.09 -9.40 -10.90
N HIS A 96 5.46 -8.98 -12.11
CA HIS A 96 6.05 -7.67 -12.39
C HIS A 96 5.41 -7.17 -13.69
N GLN A 97 4.68 -6.06 -13.62
CA GLN A 97 3.96 -5.51 -14.75
C GLN A 97 4.14 -4.00 -14.82
N LEU A 98 4.15 -3.47 -16.03
CA LEU A 98 4.04 -2.05 -16.33
C LEU A 98 3.04 -1.93 -17.48
N ILE A 99 1.82 -1.47 -17.20
CA ILE A 99 0.74 -1.38 -18.19
C ILE A 99 0.19 0.03 -18.15
N SER A 100 0.28 0.75 -19.27
CA SER A 100 -0.28 2.12 -19.39
C SER A 100 0.17 3.09 -18.29
N GLY A 101 1.41 2.93 -17.79
CA GLY A 101 1.98 3.75 -16.72
C GLY A 101 1.69 3.26 -15.29
N GLU A 102 0.90 2.20 -15.12
CA GLU A 102 0.68 1.54 -13.83
C GLU A 102 1.69 0.41 -13.64
N ALA A 103 2.44 0.47 -12.54
CA ALA A 103 3.44 -0.53 -12.19
C ALA A 103 2.94 -1.42 -11.05
N THR A 104 2.95 -2.74 -11.26
CA THR A 104 2.43 -3.72 -10.31
C THR A 104 3.51 -4.74 -9.94
N LEU A 105 3.65 -4.96 -8.63
CA LEU A 105 4.49 -5.99 -8.04
C LEU A 105 3.63 -6.88 -7.14
N ALA A 106 3.64 -8.19 -7.41
CA ALA A 106 3.08 -9.18 -6.49
C ALA A 106 4.17 -10.12 -5.98
N PHE A 107 4.06 -10.51 -4.72
CA PHE A 107 4.99 -11.42 -4.05
C PHE A 107 4.27 -12.36 -3.10
N GLU A 108 4.89 -13.49 -2.80
CA GLU A 108 4.33 -14.49 -1.89
C GLU A 108 4.34 -13.99 -0.45
N SER A 109 3.21 -14.17 0.25
CA SER A 109 3.08 -13.92 1.68
C SER A 109 2.46 -15.13 2.38
N PRO A 110 3.27 -15.97 3.07
CA PRO A 110 2.79 -17.14 3.81
C PRO A 110 1.69 -16.79 4.82
N LYS A 111 0.80 -17.75 5.14
CA LYS A 111 -0.33 -17.52 6.07
C LYS A 111 0.09 -17.07 7.46
N ASP A 112 1.29 -17.45 7.90
CA ASP A 112 1.87 -17.15 9.21
C ASP A 112 2.83 -15.94 9.20
N GLU A 113 2.75 -15.12 8.16
CA GLU A 113 3.49 -13.86 8.06
C GLU A 113 2.69 -12.69 8.65
N CYS A 114 3.39 -11.76 9.27
CA CYS A 114 2.85 -10.44 9.61
C CYS A 114 3.61 -9.40 8.80
N LEU A 115 2.88 -8.46 8.20
CA LEU A 115 3.43 -7.34 7.46
C LEU A 115 3.13 -6.05 8.22
N PHE A 116 4.12 -5.18 8.36
CA PHE A 116 4.03 -3.93 9.12
C PHE A 116 4.52 -2.76 8.28
N GLY A 117 4.10 -1.53 8.62
CA GLY A 117 4.57 -0.31 7.95
C GLY A 117 3.46 0.37 7.15
N LEU A 118 3.75 0.72 5.91
CA LEU A 118 2.93 1.55 5.01
C LEU A 118 2.76 3.02 5.42
N GLY A 119 3.11 3.37 6.67
CA GLY A 119 3.08 4.73 7.19
C GLY A 119 2.22 4.86 8.43
N GLN A 120 1.60 6.03 8.63
CA GLN A 120 0.71 6.34 9.74
C GLN A 120 -0.74 6.36 9.26
N PHE A 121 -1.55 5.40 9.70
CA PHE A 121 -2.96 5.25 9.34
C PHE A 121 -3.86 5.28 10.57
N GLN A 122 -5.10 5.71 10.39
CA GLN A 122 -6.12 5.84 11.45
C GLN A 122 -7.00 4.58 11.61
N ASP A 123 -6.70 3.52 10.86
CA ASP A 123 -7.54 2.32 10.74
C ASP A 123 -7.26 1.25 11.82
N GLY A 124 -6.26 1.46 12.69
CA GLY A 124 -5.91 0.56 13.79
C GLY A 124 -5.14 -0.71 13.39
N TYR A 125 -4.83 -0.91 12.10
CA TYR A 125 -4.12 -2.12 11.65
C TYR A 125 -2.61 -1.98 11.79
N SER A 126 -2.03 -2.74 12.72
CA SER A 126 -0.58 -2.95 12.80
C SER A 126 -0.11 -4.03 11.83
N ASN A 127 -0.78 -5.19 11.81
CA ASN A 127 -0.56 -6.21 10.79
C ASN A 127 -1.41 -5.90 9.57
N VAL A 128 -0.77 -5.49 8.48
CA VAL A 128 -1.43 -5.09 7.24
C VAL A 128 -1.54 -6.25 6.23
N ARG A 129 -1.11 -7.47 6.60
CA ARG A 129 -1.20 -8.61 5.69
C ARG A 129 -2.66 -8.86 5.27
N GLY A 130 -2.91 -8.86 3.97
CA GLY A 130 -4.23 -9.04 3.38
C GLY A 130 -5.10 -7.78 3.36
N LEU A 131 -4.70 -6.71 4.05
CA LEU A 131 -5.41 -5.43 4.05
C LEU A 131 -5.21 -4.70 2.72
N THR A 132 -6.25 -4.05 2.23
CA THR A 132 -6.23 -3.11 1.11
C THR A 132 -6.02 -1.72 1.66
N ARG A 133 -5.08 -0.95 1.12
CA ARG A 133 -4.87 0.44 1.50
C ARG A 133 -4.51 1.30 0.30
N ARG A 134 -5.16 2.45 0.20
CA ARG A 134 -4.73 3.53 -0.69
C ARG A 134 -3.77 4.46 0.05
N LEU A 135 -2.54 4.54 -0.45
CA LEU A 135 -1.46 5.33 0.14
C LEU A 135 -1.56 6.81 -0.28
N THR A 136 -2.60 7.51 0.22
CA THR A 136 -2.80 8.95 0.01
C THR A 136 -2.10 9.78 1.09
N GLN A 137 -1.50 10.91 0.70
CA GLN A 137 -1.03 11.94 1.63
C GLN A 137 -2.18 12.92 1.92
N VAL A 138 -2.65 12.98 3.16
CA VAL A 138 -3.73 13.87 3.60
C VAL A 138 -3.56 14.22 5.07
N ASN A 139 -4.32 15.20 5.57
CA ASN A 139 -4.32 15.49 7.00
C ASN A 139 -4.65 14.21 7.81
N THR A 140 -3.94 14.00 8.91
CA THR A 140 -4.00 12.83 9.83
C THR A 140 -3.38 11.51 9.33
N GLN A 141 -2.97 11.42 8.06
CA GLN A 141 -2.38 10.20 7.45
C GLN A 141 -1.07 10.51 6.73
N ILE A 142 -0.04 9.70 6.99
CA ILE A 142 1.24 9.76 6.28
C ILE A 142 1.43 8.45 5.56
N SER A 143 1.58 8.50 4.24
CA SER A 143 1.82 7.33 3.42
C SER A 143 3.31 7.14 3.17
N LEU A 144 3.81 5.94 3.43
CA LEU A 144 5.19 5.53 3.16
C LEU A 144 5.17 4.13 2.54
N PRO A 145 5.43 3.97 1.23
CA PRO A 145 5.33 2.70 0.53
C PRO A 145 6.48 1.73 0.87
N MET A 146 6.61 1.42 2.15
CA MET A 146 7.61 0.53 2.73
C MET A 146 6.94 -0.40 3.72
N LEU A 147 7.28 -1.68 3.63
CA LEU A 147 6.81 -2.70 4.56
C LEU A 147 7.97 -3.51 5.15
N LEU A 148 7.73 -4.04 6.34
CA LEU A 148 8.59 -4.96 7.05
C LEU A 148 7.82 -6.27 7.30
N SER A 149 8.48 -7.40 7.08
CA SER A 149 7.92 -8.72 7.29
C SER A 149 8.48 -9.37 8.55
N SER A 150 7.62 -10.07 9.30
CA SER A 150 8.04 -10.95 10.40
C SER A 150 8.96 -12.10 9.96
N LYS A 151 9.09 -12.36 8.66
CA LYS A 151 10.04 -13.33 8.07
C LYS A 151 11.44 -12.76 7.85
N GLY A 152 11.69 -11.50 8.24
CA GLY A 152 13.03 -10.90 8.30
C GLY A 152 13.48 -10.21 7.00
N TYR A 153 12.54 -9.70 6.21
CA TYR A 153 12.83 -8.85 5.05
C TYR A 153 11.99 -7.57 5.09
N GLY A 154 12.38 -6.58 4.30
CA GLY A 154 11.58 -5.39 4.03
C GLY A 154 11.51 -5.12 2.53
N VAL A 155 10.46 -4.43 2.11
CA VAL A 155 10.28 -3.97 0.72
C VAL A 155 10.03 -2.48 0.75
N LEU A 156 10.85 -1.73 0.02
CA LEU A 156 10.58 -0.33 -0.31
C LEU A 156 10.12 -0.28 -1.76
N TRP A 157 8.87 0.12 -1.97
CA TRP A 157 8.34 0.43 -3.29
C TRP A 157 8.65 1.90 -3.59
N ASN A 158 9.77 2.12 -4.28
CA ASN A 158 10.32 3.44 -4.52
C ASN A 158 9.57 4.17 -5.65
N ASN A 159 8.36 4.64 -5.35
CA ASN A 159 7.44 5.31 -6.26
C ASN A 159 6.85 6.56 -5.58
N TYR A 160 6.85 7.69 -6.29
CA TYR A 160 6.27 8.96 -5.81
C TYR A 160 4.81 9.15 -6.21
N GLY A 161 4.31 8.36 -7.17
CA GLY A 161 2.90 8.37 -7.56
C GLY A 161 1.99 7.76 -6.49
N LEU A 162 0.68 7.81 -6.73
CA LEU A 162 -0.29 7.10 -5.90
C LEU A 162 0.01 5.59 -5.91
N VAL A 163 -0.14 4.95 -4.75
CA VAL A 163 0.07 3.51 -4.58
C VAL A 163 -1.14 2.92 -3.90
N ASP A 164 -1.69 1.85 -4.48
CA ASP A 164 -2.65 0.99 -3.82
C ASP A 164 -1.91 -0.30 -3.38
N TYR A 165 -1.97 -0.58 -2.08
CA TYR A 165 -1.49 -1.83 -1.49
C TYR A 165 -2.63 -2.85 -1.45
N ASN A 166 -2.42 -4.03 -2.03
CA ASN A 166 -3.46 -5.04 -2.29
C ASN A 166 -4.72 -4.42 -2.92
N PRO A 167 -4.60 -3.79 -4.12
CA PRO A 167 -5.75 -3.22 -4.81
C PRO A 167 -6.81 -4.30 -5.03
N ALA A 168 -8.07 -3.88 -4.95
CA ALA A 168 -9.23 -4.73 -5.16
C ALA A 168 -9.69 -4.66 -6.62
N ASP A 169 -10.11 -5.80 -7.17
CA ASP A 169 -10.52 -5.92 -8.57
C ASP A 169 -11.97 -5.51 -8.80
N ASN A 170 -12.83 -5.61 -7.78
CA ASN A 170 -14.24 -5.27 -7.86
C ASN A 170 -14.57 -3.98 -7.11
N SER A 171 -15.63 -3.31 -7.59
CA SER A 171 -16.19 -2.16 -6.90
C SER A 171 -17.71 -2.07 -7.05
N VAL A 172 -18.35 -1.45 -6.07
CA VAL A 172 -19.77 -1.10 -6.10
C VAL A 172 -19.97 0.32 -5.62
N LYS A 173 -20.71 1.12 -6.40
CA LYS A 173 -21.13 2.46 -5.99
C LYS A 173 -22.31 2.35 -5.04
N LEU A 174 -22.24 3.04 -3.90
CA LEU A 174 -23.34 3.12 -2.96
C LEU A 174 -24.24 4.31 -3.33
N ASN A 175 -25.51 4.03 -3.58
CA ASN A 175 -26.47 5.02 -4.01
C ASN A 175 -27.17 5.64 -2.81
N ARG A 176 -27.30 6.96 -2.82
CA ARG A 176 -28.02 7.69 -1.77
C ARG A 176 -29.48 7.26 -1.75
N LEU A 177 -30.01 6.93 -0.58
CA LEU A 177 -31.45 6.82 -0.37
C LEU A 177 -32.08 8.21 -0.45
N SER A 178 -33.04 8.38 -1.36
CA SER A 178 -33.90 9.57 -1.39
C SER A 178 -34.68 9.68 -0.08
N GLU A 179 -34.59 10.83 0.59
CA GLU A 179 -35.05 11.13 1.95
C GLU A 179 -36.28 10.33 2.43
N VAL A 180 -36.07 9.39 3.35
CA VAL A 180 -37.09 8.99 4.34
C VAL A 180 -36.54 9.38 5.70
N GLY A 181 -37.27 10.27 6.37
CA GLY A 181 -36.78 11.16 7.39
C GLY A 181 -36.37 10.53 8.72
N THR A 182 -35.32 11.10 9.30
CA THR A 182 -35.29 11.56 10.69
C THR A 182 -34.31 12.73 10.73
N SER A 183 -34.83 13.94 10.68
CA SER A 183 -34.07 15.14 11.02
C SER A 183 -33.94 15.16 12.55
N GLU A 184 -32.78 14.76 13.08
CA GLU A 184 -32.49 14.97 14.50
C GLU A 184 -31.95 16.40 14.67
N VAL A 185 -32.71 17.23 15.38
CA VAL A 185 -32.27 18.56 15.83
C VAL A 185 -31.46 18.36 17.10
N VAL A 186 -30.14 18.54 17.03
CA VAL A 186 -29.27 18.51 18.21
C VAL A 186 -29.01 19.95 18.65
N ASN A 187 -29.31 20.27 19.90
CA ASN A 187 -28.95 21.55 20.50
C ASN A 187 -27.45 21.52 20.87
N VAL A 188 -26.64 22.35 20.22
CA VAL A 188 -25.22 22.52 20.55
C VAL A 188 -25.04 23.84 21.30
N THR A 189 -24.52 23.79 22.52
CA THR A 189 -24.17 25.00 23.29
C THR A 189 -22.84 25.54 22.76
N SER A 190 -22.87 26.69 22.08
CA SER A 190 -21.66 27.42 21.68
C SER A 190 -21.37 28.59 22.63
N THR A 191 -20.16 29.13 22.59
CA THR A 191 -19.75 30.33 23.36
C THR A 191 -20.58 31.58 23.06
N GLU A 192 -21.40 31.56 22.00
CA GLU A 192 -22.31 32.65 21.60
C GLU A 192 -23.80 32.32 21.81
N GLY A 193 -24.14 31.19 22.46
CA GLY A 193 -25.52 30.73 22.65
C GLY A 193 -25.84 29.44 21.87
N GLY A 194 -27.00 28.85 22.16
CA GLY A 194 -27.42 27.56 21.58
C GLY A 194 -27.63 27.64 20.07
N ARG A 195 -26.93 26.80 19.29
CA ARG A 195 -27.18 26.59 17.86
C ARG A 195 -27.90 25.25 17.68
N GLN A 196 -28.98 25.25 16.91
CA GLN A 196 -29.64 24.02 16.45
C GLN A 196 -28.90 23.50 15.22
N GLU A 197 -28.34 22.30 15.30
CA GLU A 197 -27.72 21.61 14.17
C GLU A 197 -28.67 20.51 13.68
N VAL A 198 -29.16 20.62 12.44
CA VAL A 198 -29.95 19.57 11.78
C VAL A 198 -28.99 18.54 11.22
N ARG A 199 -28.90 17.36 11.85
CA ARG A 199 -28.15 16.23 11.30
C ARG A 199 -29.07 15.44 10.36
N GLN A 200 -29.03 15.77 9.07
CA GLN A 200 -29.59 14.87 8.05
C GLN A 200 -28.69 13.64 7.95
N ARG A 201 -29.18 12.45 8.34
CA ARG A 201 -28.46 11.18 8.14
C ARG A 201 -28.40 10.89 6.65
N ASN A 202 -27.23 11.05 6.02
CA ASN A 202 -27.05 10.75 4.60
C ASN A 202 -26.73 9.27 4.45
N ILE A 203 -27.76 8.49 4.13
CA ILE A 203 -27.65 7.05 4.00
C ILE A 203 -27.42 6.68 2.54
N PHE A 204 -26.44 5.80 2.31
CA PHE A 204 -26.10 5.23 1.02
C PHE A 204 -26.18 3.71 1.10
N GLU A 205 -26.72 3.07 0.06
CA GLU A 205 -26.92 1.64 0.01
C GLU A 205 -26.41 1.01 -1.28
N GLY A 206 -26.04 -0.26 -1.18
CA GLY A 206 -25.61 -1.09 -2.29
C GLY A 206 -25.68 -2.56 -1.91
N THR A 207 -25.33 -3.44 -2.84
CA THR A 207 -25.26 -4.87 -2.59
C THR A 207 -24.03 -5.45 -3.27
N ILE A 208 -23.41 -6.44 -2.62
CA ILE A 208 -22.37 -7.27 -3.21
C ILE A 208 -22.82 -8.72 -3.19
N ASP A 209 -22.25 -9.53 -4.06
CA ASP A 209 -22.48 -10.98 -4.11
C ASP A 209 -21.14 -11.68 -3.97
N ILE A 210 -21.03 -12.56 -2.98
CA ILE A 210 -19.80 -13.23 -2.58
C ILE A 210 -19.88 -14.70 -3.02
N ASN A 211 -18.90 -15.16 -3.80
CA ASN A 211 -18.94 -16.51 -4.35
C ASN A 211 -18.63 -17.61 -3.32
N GLU A 212 -17.70 -17.33 -2.41
CA GLU A 212 -17.20 -18.31 -1.43
C GLU A 212 -17.10 -17.65 -0.05
N ALA A 213 -17.32 -18.40 1.02
CA ALA A 213 -17.16 -17.85 2.36
C ALA A 213 -15.66 -17.59 2.69
N GLY A 214 -15.35 -16.45 3.32
CA GLY A 214 -13.96 -16.10 3.60
C GLY A 214 -13.76 -14.72 4.20
N ASP A 215 -12.49 -14.37 4.41
CA ASP A 215 -12.08 -13.05 4.90
C ASP A 215 -11.77 -12.12 3.72
N TYR A 216 -12.52 -11.02 3.64
CA TYR A 216 -12.42 -10.01 2.59
C TYR A 216 -11.88 -8.71 3.15
N SER A 217 -10.87 -8.17 2.49
CA SER A 217 -10.44 -6.80 2.73
C SER A 217 -11.27 -5.83 1.90
N LEU A 218 -11.98 -4.95 2.56
CA LEU A 218 -12.81 -3.92 1.94
C LEU A 218 -12.11 -2.57 2.04
N LEU A 219 -12.29 -1.73 1.02
CA LEU A 219 -11.87 -0.33 1.01
C LEU A 219 -13.09 0.54 0.67
N LEU A 220 -13.56 1.33 1.64
CA LEU A 220 -14.56 2.36 1.42
C LEU A 220 -13.87 3.66 1.01
N ASP A 221 -14.12 4.14 -0.20
CA ASP A 221 -13.78 5.50 -0.64
C ASP A 221 -15.04 6.37 -0.58
N VAL A 222 -15.02 7.45 0.19
CA VAL A 222 -16.22 8.32 0.32
C VAL A 222 -16.45 9.22 -0.90
N GLY A 223 -15.52 9.27 -1.85
CA GLY A 223 -15.62 10.09 -3.05
C GLY A 223 -15.34 11.59 -2.81
N GLN A 224 -14.70 11.93 -1.70
CA GLN A 224 -14.28 13.27 -1.32
C GLN A 224 -12.79 13.29 -0.95
N LYS A 225 -12.14 14.46 -1.01
CA LYS A 225 -10.71 14.57 -0.64
C LYS A 225 -10.43 14.31 0.85
N MET A 226 -11.40 14.60 1.69
CA MET A 226 -11.38 14.39 3.14
C MET A 226 -12.78 13.94 3.57
N ALA A 227 -12.83 12.98 4.47
CA ALA A 227 -14.06 12.54 5.12
C ALA A 227 -14.23 13.22 6.49
N ARG A 228 -15.45 13.20 7.00
CA ARG A 228 -15.77 13.54 8.41
C ARG A 228 -16.35 12.36 9.19
N ARG A 229 -16.77 11.33 8.46
CA ARG A 229 -17.32 10.10 9.00
C ARG A 229 -16.94 8.96 8.06
N HIS A 230 -16.45 7.88 8.62
CA HIS A 230 -16.39 6.58 7.98
C HIS A 230 -17.40 5.70 8.67
N ASN A 231 -18.40 5.23 7.93
CA ASN A 231 -19.37 4.28 8.43
C ASN A 231 -19.66 3.27 7.32
N LEU A 232 -19.64 2.00 7.68
CA LEU A 232 -20.09 0.91 6.83
C LEU A 232 -20.71 -0.16 7.71
N THR A 233 -21.89 -0.61 7.30
CA THR A 233 -22.57 -1.77 7.83
C THR A 233 -22.80 -2.78 6.71
N ILE A 234 -22.67 -4.06 7.04
CA ILE A 234 -22.94 -5.18 6.16
C ILE A 234 -23.95 -6.08 6.88
N ASP A 235 -25.10 -6.30 6.26
CA ASP A 235 -26.24 -7.03 6.85
C ASP A 235 -26.62 -6.52 8.25
N GLY A 236 -26.55 -5.21 8.43
CA GLY A 236 -26.86 -4.54 9.71
C GLY A 236 -25.74 -4.59 10.75
N LYS A 237 -24.63 -5.28 10.50
CA LYS A 237 -23.45 -5.30 11.38
C LYS A 237 -22.47 -4.19 10.98
N THR A 238 -22.11 -3.33 11.93
CA THR A 238 -21.10 -2.30 11.72
C THR A 238 -19.70 -2.91 11.58
N VAL A 239 -19.01 -2.56 10.50
CA VAL A 239 -17.66 -3.03 10.17
C VAL A 239 -16.64 -1.90 10.09
N ILE A 240 -17.10 -0.67 9.81
CA ILE A 240 -16.29 0.55 9.89
C ILE A 240 -17.12 1.59 10.65
N GLU A 241 -16.55 2.21 11.68
CA GLU A 241 -17.13 3.35 12.38
C GLU A 241 -16.02 4.26 12.89
N MET A 242 -15.97 5.47 12.35
CA MET A 242 -15.09 6.53 12.84
C MET A 242 -15.71 7.88 12.50
N GLN A 243 -15.66 8.81 13.45
CA GLN A 243 -16.11 10.18 13.23
C GLN A 243 -15.07 11.15 13.77
N ASN A 244 -14.61 12.06 12.92
CA ASN A 244 -13.63 13.08 13.28
C ASN A 244 -13.76 14.29 12.34
N MET A 245 -13.22 15.45 12.71
CA MET A 245 -13.24 16.65 11.86
C MET A 245 -12.45 16.46 10.55
N TRP A 246 -11.41 15.63 10.59
CA TRP A 246 -10.58 15.30 9.45
C TRP A 246 -10.29 13.80 9.44
N LEU A 247 -10.87 13.10 8.47
CA LEU A 247 -10.55 11.71 8.19
C LEU A 247 -10.02 11.60 6.76
N PRO A 248 -9.12 10.63 6.48
CA PRO A 248 -8.71 10.31 5.13
C PRO A 248 -9.91 10.00 4.22
N PRO A 249 -9.77 10.11 2.89
CA PRO A 249 -10.87 9.83 1.96
C PRO A 249 -11.30 8.36 1.96
N THR A 250 -10.39 7.47 2.40
CA THR A 250 -10.60 6.02 2.38
C THR A 250 -10.49 5.41 3.76
N ALA A 251 -11.25 4.35 4.01
CA ALA A 251 -11.15 3.50 5.19
C ALA A 251 -11.20 2.02 4.80
N SER A 252 -10.48 1.18 5.53
CA SER A 252 -10.39 -0.25 5.24
C SER A 252 -10.83 -1.12 6.41
N ALA A 253 -11.38 -2.28 6.11
CA ALA A 253 -11.66 -3.32 7.10
C ALA A 253 -11.51 -4.71 6.50
N ILE A 254 -11.01 -5.66 7.30
CA ILE A 254 -11.09 -7.08 6.98
C ILE A 254 -12.34 -7.65 7.66
N VAL A 255 -13.22 -8.27 6.87
CA VAL A 255 -14.50 -8.82 7.34
C VAL A 255 -14.67 -10.25 6.87
N HIS A 256 -15.25 -11.09 7.71
CA HIS A 256 -15.69 -12.42 7.28
C HIS A 256 -17.06 -12.31 6.63
N LEU A 257 -17.21 -12.85 5.41
CA LEU A 257 -18.48 -12.90 4.67
C LEU A 257 -18.77 -14.34 4.27
N GLU A 258 -20.04 -14.70 4.29
CA GLU A 258 -20.53 -15.99 3.78
C GLU A 258 -20.71 -15.92 2.26
N ALA A 259 -20.89 -17.06 1.61
CA ALA A 259 -21.29 -17.04 0.20
C ALA A 259 -22.73 -16.51 0.06
N GLY A 260 -22.94 -15.63 -0.92
CA GLY A 260 -24.23 -15.06 -1.29
C GLY A 260 -24.29 -13.54 -1.25
N LYS A 261 -25.51 -13.03 -1.33
CA LYS A 261 -25.78 -11.60 -1.44
C LYS A 261 -25.78 -10.91 -0.08
N HIS A 262 -24.99 -9.85 0.04
CA HIS A 262 -24.90 -9.00 1.23
C HIS A 262 -25.41 -7.58 0.96
N THR A 263 -26.11 -7.01 1.93
CA THR A 263 -26.59 -5.62 1.88
C THR A 263 -25.58 -4.70 2.54
N LEU A 264 -25.19 -3.65 1.82
CA LEU A 264 -24.28 -2.62 2.27
C LEU A 264 -25.06 -1.37 2.61
N ARG A 265 -24.74 -0.75 3.75
CA ARG A 265 -25.27 0.56 4.11
C ARG A 265 -24.20 1.41 4.78
N ALA A 266 -24.09 2.66 4.35
CA ALA A 266 -23.13 3.63 4.88
C ALA A 266 -23.85 4.93 5.25
N GLU A 267 -23.62 5.42 6.47
CA GLU A 267 -24.08 6.74 6.93
C GLU A 267 -22.93 7.75 6.88
N LEU A 268 -22.94 8.64 5.89
CA LEU A 268 -21.81 9.48 5.54
C LEU A 268 -22.21 10.97 5.45
N SER A 269 -21.35 11.81 4.88
CA SER A 269 -21.60 13.25 4.75
C SER A 269 -22.46 13.56 3.52
N ARG A 270 -23.14 14.71 3.54
CA ARG A 270 -24.06 15.12 2.45
C ARG A 270 -23.39 15.26 1.09
N GLY A 271 -22.10 15.57 1.02
CA GLY A 271 -21.38 15.67 -0.26
C GLY A 271 -20.84 14.34 -0.80
N ASP A 272 -20.89 13.26 -0.02
CA ASP A 272 -20.15 12.04 -0.33
C ASP A 272 -20.78 11.29 -1.53
N SER A 273 -19.92 10.60 -2.29
CA SER A 273 -20.27 9.73 -3.42
C SER A 273 -19.53 8.40 -3.27
N PRO A 274 -19.96 7.55 -2.32
CA PRO A 274 -19.15 6.46 -1.82
C PRO A 274 -19.07 5.29 -2.80
N THR A 275 -17.89 4.69 -2.87
CA THR A 275 -17.62 3.46 -3.61
C THR A 275 -16.92 2.48 -2.68
N LEU A 276 -17.42 1.25 -2.62
CA LEU A 276 -16.78 0.17 -1.88
C LEU A 276 -16.00 -0.69 -2.88
N PHE A 277 -14.72 -0.94 -2.60
CA PHE A 277 -13.87 -1.86 -3.34
C PHE A 277 -13.66 -3.14 -2.53
N TYR A 278 -13.64 -4.28 -3.22
CA TYR A 278 -13.48 -5.61 -2.62
C TYR A 278 -12.77 -6.56 -3.62
N PRO A 279 -11.92 -7.49 -3.15
CA PRO A 279 -11.20 -8.40 -4.03
C PRO A 279 -12.15 -9.42 -4.67
N GLU A 280 -11.75 -9.97 -5.81
CA GLU A 280 -12.35 -11.19 -6.35
C GLU A 280 -11.92 -12.40 -5.49
N THR A 281 -12.79 -13.40 -5.36
CA THR A 281 -12.44 -14.73 -4.83
C THR A 281 -11.63 -15.54 -5.82
#